data_AF-A0A7W6CDZ2-F1
#
_entry.id   AF-A0A7W6CDZ2-F1
#
_cell.length_a   1.000
_cell.length_b   1.000
_cell.length_c   1.000
_cell.angle_alpha   90.00
_cell.angle_beta   90.00
_cell.angle_gamma   90.00
#
_symmetry.space_group_name_H-M   'P 1'
#
loop_
_entity.id
_entity.type
_entity.pdbx_description
1 polymer ?
#
loop_
_entity_poly.entity_id
_entity_poly.type
_entity_poly.pdbx_seq_one_letter_code
_entity_poly.pdbx_strand_id
1 'polypeptide(L)'
;MSQPDATNDPYADQRNAPRNNLLLSSICHWPNRQMEERVKIRNVSATGLMAEGTLGATVGEKVVLELRNIGAIEGIVAWVQSNRFGVAFARPIDPVLLRTPADVSARQSETRDYYQRGPVSVLNRQDETRSDRLRRI
;
A
#
# COMPACT_ATOMS: atom_id res chain seq x y z
N MET A 1 54.78 17.17 16.54
CA MET A 1 54.13 16.55 15.36
C MET A 1 52.71 16.21 15.76
N SER A 2 51.76 17.09 15.42
CA SER A 2 50.36 17.00 15.85
C SER A 2 49.58 16.08 14.91
N GLN A 3 48.88 15.09 15.45
CA GLN A 3 47.90 14.31 14.68
C GLN A 3 46.69 15.19 14.32
N PRO A 4 46.11 15.07 13.13
CA PRO A 4 44.94 15.85 12.76
C PRO A 4 43.69 15.32 13.45
N ASP A 5 42.92 16.28 13.93
CA ASP A 5 41.63 16.22 14.60
C ASP A 5 40.65 15.29 13.88
N ALA A 6 40.08 14.34 14.61
CA ALA A 6 39.07 13.42 14.11
C ALA A 6 37.80 14.23 13.82
N THR A 7 37.54 14.44 12.53
CA THR A 7 36.33 15.05 11.99
C THR A 7 35.11 14.51 12.71
N ASN A 8 34.52 15.37 13.55
CA ASN A 8 33.22 15.17 14.15
C ASN A 8 32.18 15.09 13.03
N ASP A 9 31.94 13.89 12.49
CA ASP A 9 30.90 13.64 11.49
C ASP A 9 29.54 13.79 12.16
N PRO A 10 28.76 14.87 11.90
CA PRO A 10 27.47 15.10 12.54
C PRO A 10 26.39 14.09 12.10
N TYR A 11 26.75 13.15 11.24
CA TYR A 11 25.89 12.08 10.74
C TYR A 11 26.13 10.72 11.45
N ALA A 12 27.09 10.63 12.37
CA ALA A 12 27.45 9.37 13.03
C ALA A 12 26.37 8.85 14.01
N ASP A 13 25.41 9.69 14.42
CA ASP A 13 24.48 9.41 15.52
C ASP A 13 23.05 9.06 15.07
N GLN A 14 22.88 8.41 13.91
CA GLN A 14 21.59 7.88 13.44
C GLN A 14 21.46 6.35 13.58
N ARG A 15 22.41 5.69 14.25
CA ARG A 15 22.51 4.22 14.28
C ARG A 15 21.77 3.53 15.43
N ASN A 16 21.12 4.27 16.32
CA ASN A 16 20.42 3.74 17.51
C ASN A 16 18.91 4.03 17.56
N ALA A 17 18.27 4.32 16.42
CA ALA A 17 16.81 4.29 16.37
C ALA A 17 16.33 2.84 16.57
N PRO A 18 15.35 2.57 17.46
CA PRO A 18 14.83 1.22 17.70
C PRO A 18 14.43 0.62 16.35
N ARG A 19 15.04 -0.53 16.01
CA ARG A 19 14.95 -1.20 14.70
C ARG A 19 13.48 -1.50 14.37
N ASN A 20 12.83 -0.54 13.71
CA ASN A 20 11.49 -0.69 13.16
C ASN A 20 11.60 -1.53 11.88
N ASN A 21 11.96 -2.81 12.03
CA ASN A 21 11.95 -3.75 10.92
C ASN A 21 10.50 -4.05 10.57
N LEU A 22 9.96 -3.26 9.64
CA LEU A 22 8.67 -3.50 9.03
C LEU A 22 8.93 -4.11 7.66
N LEU A 23 8.60 -5.38 7.45
CA LEU A 23 8.64 -5.98 6.12
C LEU A 23 7.24 -5.87 5.50
N LEU A 24 7.01 -4.80 4.75
CA LEU A 24 5.76 -4.57 4.03
C LEU A 24 6.05 -4.43 2.54
N SER A 25 5.16 -4.94 1.69
CA SER A 25 5.14 -4.57 0.27
C SER A 25 4.19 -3.41 0.06
N SER A 26 4.61 -2.41 -0.70
CA SER A 26 3.81 -1.25 -1.09
C SER A 26 3.93 -1.02 -2.60
N ILE A 27 2.91 -0.43 -3.21
CA ILE A 27 3.05 0.14 -4.55
C ILE A 27 3.71 1.50 -4.42
N CYS A 28 4.68 1.76 -5.28
CA CYS A 28 5.39 3.02 -5.43
C CYS A 28 5.18 3.52 -6.86
N HIS A 29 4.49 4.64 -6.99
CA HIS A 29 4.26 5.32 -8.25
C HIS A 29 5.36 6.34 -8.50
N TRP A 30 5.83 6.40 -9.75
CA TRP A 30 6.86 7.32 -10.24
C TRP A 30 6.21 8.28 -11.24
N PRO A 31 5.68 9.44 -10.80
CA PRO A 31 4.87 10.32 -11.65
C PRO A 31 5.61 10.79 -12.91
N ASN A 32 6.91 11.07 -12.79
CA ASN A 32 7.75 11.52 -13.91
C ASN A 32 7.98 10.44 -14.96
N ARG A 33 7.87 9.16 -14.58
CA ARG A 33 8.08 8.01 -15.47
C ARG A 33 6.77 7.38 -15.94
N GLN A 34 5.65 7.77 -15.33
CA GLN A 34 4.34 7.13 -15.51
C GLN A 34 4.41 5.61 -15.30
N MET A 35 5.16 5.19 -14.26
CA MET A 35 5.33 3.78 -13.91
C MET A 35 5.01 3.54 -12.45
N GLU A 36 4.57 2.34 -12.13
CA GLU A 36 4.39 1.85 -10.77
C GLU A 36 5.27 0.62 -10.54
N GLU A 37 5.83 0.52 -9.33
CA GLU A 37 6.65 -0.61 -8.93
C GLU A 37 6.27 -1.08 -7.53
N ARG A 38 6.24 -2.40 -7.35
CA ARG A 38 6.11 -3.00 -6.02
C ARG A 38 7.46 -2.95 -5.29
N VAL A 39 7.50 -2.21 -4.19
CA VAL A 39 8.70 -2.03 -3.37
C VAL A 39 8.52 -2.67 -2.00
N LYS A 40 9.63 -3.13 -1.41
CA LYS A 40 9.66 -3.65 -0.04
C LYS A 40 10.08 -2.54 0.90
N ILE A 41 9.17 -2.08 1.74
CA ILE A 41 9.49 -1.19 2.85
C ILE A 41 10.28 -2.01 3.86
N ARG A 42 11.40 -1.43 4.34
CA ARG A 42 12.32 -2.04 5.33
C ARG A 42 12.18 -1.39 6.69
N ASN A 43 12.04 -0.06 6.70
CA ASN A 43 11.79 0.74 7.89
C ASN A 43 10.92 1.93 7.54
N VAL A 44 10.20 2.44 8.54
CA VAL A 44 9.36 3.63 8.43
C VAL A 44 9.47 4.46 9.70
N SER A 45 9.53 5.78 9.54
CA SER A 45 9.48 6.79 10.60
C SER A 45 8.36 7.78 10.31
N ALA A 46 8.18 8.79 11.17
CA ALA A 46 7.22 9.85 10.92
C ALA A 46 7.58 10.72 9.71
N THR A 47 8.85 10.79 9.33
CA THR A 47 9.36 11.72 8.29
C THR A 47 9.86 11.02 7.03
N GLY A 48 9.98 9.70 7.03
CA GLY A 48 10.42 8.97 5.85
C GLY A 48 10.38 7.47 5.99
N LEU A 49 10.81 6.80 4.93
CA LEU A 49 10.96 5.35 4.88
C LEU A 49 12.19 4.94 4.10
N MET A 50 12.61 3.69 4.33
CA MET A 50 13.54 2.98 3.46
C MET A 50 12.76 1.95 2.66
N ALA A 51 12.92 1.99 1.35
CA ALA A 51 12.35 1.01 0.43
C ALA A 51 13.47 0.30 -0.36
N GLU A 52 13.17 -0.92 -0.77
CA GLU A 52 13.98 -1.74 -1.65
C GLU A 52 13.17 -2.07 -2.90
N GLY A 53 13.71 -1.74 -4.07
CA GLY A 53 13.08 -1.91 -5.37
C GLY A 53 14.08 -2.38 -6.43
N THR A 54 13.57 -2.86 -7.54
CA THR A 54 14.36 -3.23 -8.72
C THR A 54 14.58 -2.07 -9.69
N LEU A 55 13.72 -1.05 -9.64
CA LEU A 55 13.86 0.15 -10.45
C LEU A 55 14.98 1.05 -9.92
N GLY A 56 15.78 1.59 -10.82
CA GLY A 56 16.80 2.58 -10.50
C GLY A 56 16.16 3.91 -10.09
N ALA A 57 16.03 4.13 -8.78
CA ALA A 57 15.64 5.41 -8.19
C ALA A 57 16.71 6.48 -8.41
N THR A 58 16.32 7.74 -8.60
CA THR A 58 17.26 8.88 -8.64
C THR A 58 17.02 9.82 -7.45
N VAL A 59 18.10 10.33 -6.84
CA VAL A 59 18.00 11.30 -5.74
C VAL A 59 17.30 12.57 -6.23
N GLY A 60 16.37 13.09 -5.42
CA GLY A 60 15.52 14.25 -5.76
C GLY A 60 14.28 13.90 -6.57
N GLU A 61 14.11 12.63 -6.98
CA GLU A 61 12.93 12.20 -7.74
C GLU A 61 11.69 12.13 -6.86
N LYS A 62 10.54 12.55 -7.41
CA LYS A 62 9.24 12.49 -6.74
C LYS A 62 8.66 11.10 -6.86
N VAL A 63 8.08 10.61 -5.76
CA VAL A 63 7.42 9.32 -5.67
C VAL A 63 6.11 9.45 -4.90
N VAL A 64 5.16 8.57 -5.18
CA VAL A 64 3.92 8.44 -4.40
C VAL A 64 3.81 7.01 -3.90
N LEU A 65 3.74 6.82 -2.59
CA LEU A 65 3.67 5.49 -1.96
C LEU A 65 2.28 5.22 -1.40
N GLU A 66 1.74 4.03 -1.69
CA GLU A 66 0.46 3.58 -1.15
C GLU A 66 0.63 2.81 0.16
N LEU A 67 0.52 3.53 1.27
CA LEU A 67 0.68 2.96 2.60
C LEU A 67 -0.65 2.43 3.14
N ARG A 68 -0.66 1.20 3.67
CA ARG A 68 -1.84 0.64 4.35
C ARG A 68 -2.30 1.55 5.49
N ASN A 69 -3.61 1.69 5.67
CA ASN A 69 -4.26 2.51 6.70
C ASN A 69 -3.99 4.03 6.63
N ILE A 70 -3.10 4.51 5.74
CA ILE A 70 -2.82 5.94 5.57
C ILE A 70 -3.24 6.42 4.17
N GLY A 71 -3.03 5.61 3.14
CA GLY A 71 -3.30 5.95 1.74
C GLY A 71 -2.05 6.40 0.98
N ALA A 72 -2.27 7.13 -0.11
CA ALA A 72 -1.21 7.62 -0.98
C ALA A 72 -0.47 8.80 -0.34
N ILE A 73 0.85 8.70 -0.23
CA ILE A 73 1.71 9.74 0.35
C ILE A 73 2.78 10.14 -0.65
N GLU A 74 2.91 11.44 -0.85
CA GLU A 74 3.97 12.02 -1.67
C GLU A 74 5.29 12.07 -0.90
N GLY A 75 6.38 11.78 -1.60
CA GLY A 75 7.72 11.88 -1.06
C GLY A 75 8.76 12.17 -2.12
N ILE A 76 9.97 12.44 -1.65
CA ILE A 76 11.15 12.70 -2.47
C ILE A 76 12.23 11.70 -2.09
N VAL A 77 12.88 11.12 -3.08
CA VAL A 77 14.04 10.24 -2.87
C VAL A 77 15.19 11.07 -2.28
N ALA A 78 15.51 10.84 -1.01
CA ALA A 78 16.53 11.58 -0.28
C ALA A 78 17.94 11.00 -0.50
N TRP A 79 18.04 9.69 -0.69
CA TRP A 79 19.30 8.99 -0.97
C TRP A 79 19.02 7.67 -1.69
N VAL A 80 20.01 7.19 -2.44
CA VAL A 80 19.96 5.88 -3.14
C VAL A 80 21.26 5.14 -2.85
N GLN A 81 21.16 3.86 -2.52
CA GLN A 81 22.28 2.96 -2.32
C GLN A 81 21.94 1.58 -2.90
N SER A 82 22.52 1.27 -4.06
CA SER A 82 22.26 0.02 -4.80
C SER A 82 20.77 -0.15 -5.12
N ASN A 83 20.11 -1.19 -4.58
CA ASN A 83 18.67 -1.43 -4.77
C ASN A 83 17.80 -0.83 -3.66
N ARG A 84 18.40 -0.07 -2.74
CA ARG A 84 17.73 0.59 -1.62
C ARG A 84 17.70 2.08 -1.84
N PHE A 85 16.63 2.70 -1.38
CA PHE A 85 16.51 4.14 -1.40
C PHE A 85 15.71 4.61 -0.19
N GLY A 86 16.05 5.81 0.28
CA GLY A 86 15.30 6.50 1.31
C GLY A 86 14.36 7.51 0.68
N VAL A 87 13.13 7.55 1.17
CA VAL A 87 12.13 8.54 0.77
C VAL A 87 11.84 9.42 1.98
N ALA A 88 11.99 10.74 1.81
CA ALA A 88 11.50 11.74 2.74
C ALA A 88 10.06 12.09 2.37
N PHE A 89 9.14 12.05 3.33
CA PHE A 89 7.74 12.39 3.08
C PHE A 89 7.55 13.90 2.96
N ALA A 90 6.65 14.32 2.06
CA ALA A 90 6.25 15.71 1.95
C ALA A 90 5.47 16.19 3.19
N ARG A 91 4.75 15.27 3.85
CA ARG A 91 4.04 15.51 5.12
C ARG A 91 4.35 14.40 6.12
N PRO A 92 4.48 14.72 7.41
CA PRO A 92 4.72 13.71 8.43
C PRO A 92 3.53 12.75 8.56
N ILE A 93 3.82 11.50 8.89
CA ILE A 93 2.83 10.43 9.04
C ILE A 93 2.90 9.82 10.44
N ASP A 94 1.84 9.14 10.87
CA ASP A 94 1.89 8.31 12.08
C ASP A 94 2.32 6.87 11.71
N PRO A 95 3.53 6.43 12.07
CA PRO A 95 4.01 5.09 11.74
C PRO A 95 3.27 3.97 12.50
N VAL A 96 2.51 4.28 13.55
CA VAL A 96 1.69 3.29 14.27
C VAL A 96 0.57 2.77 13.37
N LEU A 97 -0.02 3.65 12.55
CA LEU A 97 -1.09 3.29 11.61
C LEU A 97 -0.67 2.21 10.61
N LEU A 98 0.59 2.20 10.20
CA LEU A 98 1.15 1.17 9.31
C LEU A 98 1.24 -0.23 9.94
N ARG A 99 1.25 -0.30 11.28
CA ARG A 99 1.37 -1.56 12.03
C ARG A 99 0.02 -2.13 12.41
N THR A 100 -0.98 -1.28 12.67
CA THR A 100 -2.33 -1.69 13.04
C THR A 100 -2.91 -2.64 11.99
N PRO A 101 -3.32 -3.87 12.33
CA PRO A 101 -3.99 -4.77 11.38
C PRO A 101 -5.11 -3.99 10.70
N ALA A 102 -5.11 -3.97 9.36
CA ALA A 102 -6.16 -3.28 8.63
C ALA A 102 -7.48 -3.93 9.05
N ASP A 103 -8.38 -3.17 9.64
CA ASP A 103 -9.70 -3.68 9.98
C ASP A 103 -10.40 -4.02 8.65
N VAL A 104 -10.48 -5.31 8.36
CA VAL A 104 -11.08 -5.85 7.12
C VAL A 104 -12.59 -5.56 7.03
N SER A 105 -13.15 -4.89 8.02
CA SER A 105 -14.56 -4.52 8.10
C SER A 105 -14.92 -3.26 7.29
N ALA A 106 -13.96 -2.38 6.99
CA ALA A 106 -14.25 -1.06 6.37
C ALA A 106 -14.12 -1.00 4.83
N ARG A 107 -13.76 -2.09 4.15
CA ARG A 107 -13.81 -2.18 2.67
C ARG A 107 -15.06 -2.88 2.12
N GLN A 108 -16.02 -3.24 2.98
CA GLN A 108 -17.29 -3.84 2.53
C GLN A 108 -18.39 -2.81 2.20
N SER A 109 -18.14 -1.51 2.36
CA SER A 109 -19.19 -0.49 2.25
C SER A 109 -19.42 0.08 0.85
N GLU A 110 -18.63 -0.29 -0.17
CA GLU A 110 -18.82 0.15 -1.56
C GLU A 110 -19.12 -0.99 -2.56
N THR A 111 -19.43 -2.19 -2.08
CA THR A 111 -19.98 -3.28 -2.93
C THR A 111 -21.13 -4.00 -2.24
N ARG A 112 -22.05 -3.24 -1.64
CA ARG A 112 -23.28 -3.79 -1.03
C ARG A 112 -24.60 -3.27 -1.60
N ASP A 113 -24.60 -2.73 -2.83
CA ASP A 113 -25.84 -2.40 -3.53
C ASP A 113 -26.16 -3.29 -4.75
N TYR A 114 -25.35 -4.32 -5.02
CA TYR A 114 -25.51 -5.11 -6.25
C TYR A 114 -26.54 -6.24 -6.21
N TYR A 115 -27.14 -6.56 -5.05
CA TYR A 115 -28.19 -7.60 -4.94
C TYR A 115 -29.58 -7.09 -4.55
N GLN A 116 -29.77 -5.78 -4.39
CA GLN A 116 -31.07 -5.23 -3.94
C GLN A 116 -31.90 -4.57 -5.06
N ARG A 117 -31.42 -4.58 -6.30
CA ARG A 117 -32.26 -4.26 -7.47
C ARG A 117 -32.42 -5.49 -8.33
N GLY A 118 -33.48 -6.23 -8.07
CA GLY A 118 -33.88 -7.37 -8.89
C GLY A 118 -34.12 -6.94 -10.34
N PRO A 119 -33.65 -7.71 -11.32
CA PRO A 119 -34.19 -7.63 -12.66
C PRO A 119 -35.50 -8.42 -12.73
N VAL A 120 -36.52 -7.69 -13.13
CA VAL A 120 -37.84 -8.14 -13.56
C VAL A 120 -37.72 -9.26 -14.59
N SER A 121 -38.44 -10.35 -14.34
CA SER A 121 -38.96 -11.35 -15.27
C SER A 121 -37.97 -12.15 -16.13
N VAL A 122 -37.79 -13.42 -15.78
CA VAL A 122 -37.80 -14.50 -16.78
C VAL A 122 -38.89 -15.49 -16.37
N LEU A 123 -39.98 -15.49 -17.14
CA LEU A 123 -41.00 -16.53 -17.15
C LEU A 123 -40.34 -17.86 -17.52
N ASN A 124 -39.91 -18.64 -16.52
CA ASN A 124 -39.55 -20.03 -16.72
C ASN A 124 -40.69 -20.91 -16.21
N ARG A 125 -41.66 -21.12 -17.12
CA ARG A 125 -42.70 -22.14 -16.98
C ARG A 125 -42.10 -23.48 -17.39
N GLN A 126 -41.64 -24.24 -16.41
CA GLN A 126 -41.49 -25.69 -16.37
C GLN A 126 -41.47 -26.01 -14.87
N ASP A 127 -42.11 -27.00 -14.28
CA ASP A 127 -42.86 -28.17 -14.67
C ASP A 127 -43.57 -28.58 -13.36
N GLU A 128 -44.74 -29.21 -13.40
CA GLU A 128 -45.01 -30.40 -12.57
C GLU A 128 -46.50 -30.74 -12.55
N THR A 129 -46.78 -31.83 -13.25
CA THR A 129 -47.45 -33.00 -12.71
C THR A 129 -48.61 -32.76 -11.72
N ARG A 130 -49.82 -33.01 -12.22
CA ARG A 130 -50.76 -33.86 -11.48
C ARG A 130 -51.63 -34.64 -12.43
N SER A 131 -51.24 -35.90 -12.58
CA SER A 131 -52.14 -37.00 -12.87
C SER A 131 -53.33 -36.93 -11.89
N ASP A 132 -54.56 -36.77 -12.38
CA ASP A 132 -55.70 -37.59 -11.95
C ASP A 132 -57.01 -37.21 -12.68
N ARG A 133 -57.77 -38.26 -13.01
CA ARG A 133 -59.25 -38.34 -13.07
C ARG A 133 -60.00 -37.97 -14.35
N LEU A 134 -60.52 -39.04 -14.97
CA LEU A 134 -61.95 -39.35 -15.13
C LEU A 134 -62.86 -38.23 -15.66
N ARG A 135 -63.45 -38.41 -16.86
CA ARG A 135 -64.77 -39.06 -17.08
C ARG A 135 -65.23 -38.88 -18.54
N ARG A 136 -65.84 -39.94 -19.07
CA ARG A 136 -67.01 -40.03 -20.00
C ARG A 136 -67.49 -38.71 -20.62
N ILE A 137 -67.85 -38.71 -21.90
CA ILE A 137 -69.18 -39.11 -22.43
C ILE A 137 -69.03 -39.54 -23.88
#